data_AF-A0A7K2XBL9-F1
#
_entry.id   AF-A0A7K2XBL9-F1
#
_cell.length_a   1.000
_cell.length_b   1.000
_cell.length_c   1.000
_cell.angle_alpha   90.00
_cell.angle_beta   90.00
_cell.angle_gamma   90.00
#
_symmetry.space_group_name_H-M   'P 1'
#
loop_
_entity.id
_entity.type
_entity.pdbx_description
1 polymer ?
#
loop_
_entity_poly.entity_id
_entity_poly.type
_entity_poly.pdbx_seq_one_letter_code
_entity_poly.pdbx_strand_id
1 'polypeptide(L)'
;MTSSRLETPARTTGAHRAHRTTDQGPRTLGRRPPAHYESALDGLFTYCLSVLCDHDTATAVLGDVLAVAERHRGRCPSDEDGRTAWLYALARWACLRTLGEQRRKRQGAHTGRPAVTPPEPPRVSAETAERHRAELALLAWPEAAGTTPGQ
;
A
#
# COMPACT_ATOMS: atom_id res chain seq x y z
N MET A 1 -47.07 -67.23 -27.78
CA MET A 1 -45.68 -67.48 -27.37
C MET A 1 -45.18 -66.26 -26.64
N THR A 2 -44.65 -66.50 -25.44
CA THR A 2 -44.63 -65.58 -24.31
C THR A 2 -43.38 -64.70 -24.35
N SER A 3 -43.58 -63.37 -24.30
CA SER A 3 -42.49 -62.40 -24.10
C SER A 3 -42.00 -62.48 -22.64
N SER A 4 -40.91 -63.21 -22.42
CA SER A 4 -40.12 -63.14 -21.18
C SER A 4 -38.76 -62.55 -21.52
N ARG A 5 -38.55 -61.29 -21.17
CA ARG A 5 -37.21 -60.68 -21.09
C ARG A 5 -36.87 -60.49 -19.62
N LEU A 6 -36.01 -61.36 -19.13
CA LEU A 6 -35.24 -61.16 -17.90
C LEU A 6 -33.78 -61.06 -18.35
N GLU A 7 -33.16 -59.91 -18.18
CA GLU A 7 -31.71 -59.81 -18.02
C GLU A 7 -31.33 -58.52 -17.29
N THR A 8 -30.40 -58.67 -16.35
CA THR A 8 -30.05 -57.83 -15.20
C THR A 8 -28.80 -56.97 -15.54
N PRO A 9 -28.36 -56.00 -14.71
CA PRO A 9 -27.70 -54.77 -15.15
C PRO A 9 -26.17 -54.87 -15.24
N ALA A 10 -25.59 -54.09 -16.15
CA ALA A 10 -24.18 -53.71 -16.09
C ALA A 10 -24.05 -52.33 -15.40
N ARG A 11 -23.45 -52.33 -14.21
CA ARG A 11 -22.98 -51.13 -13.50
C ARG A 11 -21.64 -50.65 -14.07
N THR A 12 -21.35 -49.37 -13.77
CA THR A 12 -20.03 -48.72 -13.64
C THR A 12 -19.66 -47.92 -14.89
N THR A 13 -19.69 -46.59 -14.88
CA THR A 13 -18.76 -45.70 -14.18
C THR A 13 -19.44 -44.31 -14.10
N GLY A 14 -19.74 -43.72 -12.95
CA GLY A 14 -18.82 -43.01 -12.06
C GLY A 14 -18.42 -41.65 -12.70
N ALA A 15 -18.62 -40.47 -12.14
CA ALA A 15 -19.17 -40.04 -10.87
C ALA A 15 -19.55 -38.56 -11.02
N HIS A 16 -20.58 -38.15 -10.29
CA HIS A 16 -20.99 -36.76 -10.10
C HIS A 16 -19.82 -35.95 -9.54
N ARG A 17 -19.44 -34.85 -10.22
CA ARG A 17 -18.52 -33.86 -9.64
C ARG A 17 -19.29 -33.06 -8.58
N ALA A 18 -19.26 -33.60 -7.37
CA ALA A 18 -19.83 -33.03 -6.17
C ALA A 18 -19.02 -31.83 -5.67
N HIS A 19 -19.74 -31.02 -4.92
CA HIS A 19 -19.29 -29.85 -4.19
C HIS A 19 -18.15 -30.12 -3.20
N ARG A 20 -17.30 -29.09 -3.05
CA ARG A 20 -16.91 -28.46 -1.78
C ARG A 20 -16.64 -29.42 -0.61
N THR A 21 -15.37 -29.72 -0.35
CA THR A 21 -14.88 -29.68 1.04
C THR A 21 -13.43 -29.28 1.09
N THR A 22 -13.15 -28.29 1.93
CA THR A 22 -11.86 -27.79 2.33
C THR A 22 -11.04 -28.86 3.02
N ASP A 23 -9.87 -29.17 2.46
CA ASP A 23 -8.82 -29.93 3.13
C ASP A 23 -8.21 -29.04 4.24
N GLN A 24 -8.73 -29.18 5.46
CA GLN A 24 -8.14 -28.64 6.68
C GLN A 24 -7.30 -29.72 7.34
N GLY A 25 -6.04 -29.85 6.92
CA GLY A 25 -5.00 -30.49 7.72
C GLY A 25 -4.57 -29.60 8.90
N PRO A 26 -4.04 -30.17 10.00
CA PRO A 26 -3.60 -29.41 11.15
C PRO A 26 -2.29 -28.70 10.83
N ARG A 27 -2.39 -27.50 10.26
CA ARG A 27 -1.22 -26.67 9.99
C ARG A 27 -0.82 -25.93 11.26
N THR A 28 0.38 -26.24 11.67
CA THR A 28 1.19 -25.54 12.66
C THR A 28 1.12 -24.02 12.50
N LEU A 29 1.28 -23.31 13.62
CA LEU A 29 1.15 -21.86 13.84
C LEU A 29 2.11 -21.00 13.01
N GLY A 30 1.99 -21.04 11.69
CA GLY A 30 2.42 -19.97 10.77
C GLY A 30 1.16 -19.39 10.18
N ARG A 31 0.56 -18.39 10.83
CA ARG A 31 -0.66 -17.75 10.34
C ARG A 31 -0.35 -17.01 9.05
N ARG A 32 -0.40 -17.73 7.93
CA ARG A 32 -0.33 -17.17 6.59
C ARG A 32 -1.37 -16.05 6.53
N PRO A 33 -0.99 -14.82 6.17
CA PRO A 33 -1.96 -13.77 5.89
C PRO A 33 -2.97 -14.36 4.90
N PRO A 34 -4.28 -14.22 5.13
CA PRO A 34 -5.24 -14.81 4.21
C PRO A 34 -4.95 -14.26 2.81
N ALA A 35 -5.02 -15.12 1.78
CA ALA A 35 -4.39 -14.92 0.47
C ALA A 35 -4.68 -13.56 -0.23
N HIS A 36 -5.74 -12.86 0.16
CA HIS A 36 -6.07 -11.51 -0.31
C HIS A 36 -5.14 -10.40 0.23
N TYR A 37 -4.41 -10.62 1.32
CA TYR A 37 -3.35 -9.69 1.72
C TYR A 37 -2.15 -9.81 0.80
N GLU A 38 -1.87 -10.98 0.21
CA GLU A 38 -0.64 -11.21 -0.54
C GLU A 38 -0.51 -10.29 -1.76
N SER A 39 -1.60 -10.00 -2.46
CA SER A 39 -1.62 -9.02 -3.57
C SER A 39 -1.46 -7.58 -3.07
N ALA A 40 -2.12 -7.22 -1.97
CA ALA A 40 -2.02 -5.88 -1.40
C ALA A 40 -0.63 -5.60 -0.78
N LEU A 41 0.07 -6.63 -0.29
CA LEU A 41 1.35 -6.49 0.39
C LEU A 41 2.43 -5.89 -0.50
N ASP A 42 2.52 -6.31 -1.77
CA ASP A 42 3.52 -5.82 -2.71
C ASP A 42 3.30 -4.32 -3.02
N GLY A 43 2.04 -3.93 -3.23
CA GLY A 43 1.65 -2.54 -3.43
C GLY A 43 1.88 -1.67 -2.18
N LEU A 44 1.57 -2.18 -0.99
CA LEU A 44 1.77 -1.48 0.28
C LEU A 44 3.26 -1.31 0.58
N PHE A 45 4.08 -2.33 0.34
CA PHE A 45 5.53 -2.26 0.48
C PHE A 45 6.11 -1.20 -0.47
N THR A 46 5.72 -1.27 -1.75
CA THR A 46 6.16 -0.29 -2.77
C THR A 46 5.79 1.13 -2.37
N TYR A 47 4.55 1.34 -1.89
CA TYR A 47 4.12 2.63 -1.38
C TYR A 47 4.96 3.12 -0.19
N CYS A 48 5.21 2.26 0.80
CA CYS A 48 6.05 2.61 1.95
C CYS A 48 7.48 2.94 1.52
N LEU A 49 8.05 2.18 0.58
CA LEU A 49 9.37 2.43 0.03
C LEU A 49 9.45 3.76 -0.71
N SER A 50 8.43 4.11 -1.52
CA SER A 50 8.38 5.40 -2.21
C SER A 50 8.28 6.59 -1.25
N VAL A 51 7.62 6.43 -0.11
CA VAL A 51 7.43 7.53 0.86
C VAL A 51 8.63 7.68 1.80
N LEU A 52 9.24 6.57 2.22
CA LEU A 52 10.31 6.56 3.23
C LEU A 52 11.71 6.50 2.62
N CYS A 53 11.84 6.04 1.37
CA CYS A 53 13.10 5.88 0.63
C CYS A 53 14.16 5.04 1.36
N ASP A 54 13.74 4.17 2.28
CA ASP A 54 14.60 3.30 3.07
C ASP A 54 13.93 1.94 3.23
N HIS A 55 14.64 0.88 2.80
CA HIS A 55 14.09 -0.47 2.71
C HIS A 55 13.78 -1.06 4.08
N ASP A 56 14.69 -0.91 5.05
CA ASP A 56 14.54 -1.48 6.38
C ASP A 56 13.42 -0.77 7.15
N THR A 57 13.36 0.56 7.04
CA THR A 57 12.29 1.37 7.62
C THR A 57 10.95 1.04 6.97
N ALA A 58 10.89 0.88 5.64
CA ALA A 58 9.68 0.47 4.95
C ALA A 58 9.20 -0.91 5.40
N THR A 59 10.12 -1.86 5.59
CA THR A 59 9.81 -3.20 6.11
C THR A 59 9.27 -3.16 7.54
N ALA A 60 9.90 -2.38 8.42
CA ALA A 60 9.44 -2.20 9.79
C ALA A 60 8.03 -1.58 9.84
N VAL A 61 7.80 -0.51 9.07
CA VAL A 61 6.50 0.16 8.98
C VAL A 61 5.43 -0.77 8.43
N LEU A 62 5.73 -1.58 7.42
CA LEU A 62 4.79 -2.56 6.90
C LEU A 62 4.42 -3.61 7.96
N GLY A 63 5.38 -4.06 8.76
CA GLY A 63 5.15 -4.92 9.92
C GLY A 63 4.18 -4.29 10.93
N ASP A 64 4.38 -3.01 11.26
CA ASP A 64 3.49 -2.27 12.16
C ASP A 64 2.07 -2.13 11.62
N VAL A 65 1.94 -1.83 10.32
CA VAL A 65 0.64 -1.73 9.64
C VAL A 65 -0.12 -3.05 9.75
N LEU A 66 0.53 -4.18 9.52
CA LEU A 66 -0.09 -5.49 9.64
C LEU A 66 -0.44 -5.85 11.08
N ALA A 67 0.41 -5.50 12.04
CA ALA A 67 0.12 -5.70 13.46
C ALA A 67 -1.11 -4.89 13.91
N VAL A 68 -1.26 -3.65 13.43
CA VAL A 68 -2.44 -2.81 13.69
C VAL A 68 -3.67 -3.39 12.98
N ALA A 69 -3.53 -3.80 11.72
CA ALA A 69 -4.61 -4.43 10.97
C ALA A 69 -5.14 -5.70 11.67
N GLU A 70 -4.23 -6.51 12.22
CA GLU A 70 -4.58 -7.70 13.00
C GLU A 70 -5.41 -7.37 14.24
N ARG A 71 -4.98 -6.38 15.02
CA ARG A 71 -5.70 -5.92 16.23
C ARG A 71 -7.09 -5.37 15.91
N HIS A 72 -7.28 -4.82 14.72
CA HIS A 72 -8.52 -4.19 14.29
C HIS A 72 -9.30 -5.00 13.25
N ARG A 73 -9.07 -6.31 13.13
CA ARG A 73 -9.81 -7.18 12.19
C ARG A 73 -11.33 -7.07 12.29
N GLY A 74 -11.88 -6.83 13.50
CA GLY A 74 -13.32 -6.64 13.70
C GLY A 74 -13.90 -5.35 13.11
N ARG A 75 -13.07 -4.37 12.73
CA ARG A 75 -13.47 -3.13 12.06
C ARG A 75 -13.11 -3.11 10.56
N CYS A 76 -12.52 -4.18 10.06
CA CYS A 76 -12.11 -4.29 8.67
C CYS A 76 -13.36 -4.35 7.77
N PRO A 77 -13.44 -3.53 6.70
CA PRO A 77 -14.46 -3.71 5.68
C PRO A 77 -14.44 -5.14 5.13
N SER A 78 -15.63 -5.70 4.89
CA SER A 78 -15.78 -7.05 4.35
C SER A 78 -15.40 -7.12 2.87
N ASP A 79 -15.68 -6.05 2.14
CA ASP A 79 -15.39 -5.87 0.71
C ASP A 79 -13.88 -5.78 0.43
N GLU A 80 -13.46 -6.26 -0.75
CA GLU A 80 -12.05 -6.33 -1.14
C GLU A 80 -11.45 -4.95 -1.43
N ASP A 81 -12.16 -4.09 -2.14
CA ASP A 81 -11.72 -2.73 -2.46
C ASP A 81 -11.69 -1.88 -1.19
N GLY A 82 -12.74 -2.00 -0.37
CA GLY A 82 -12.82 -1.33 0.93
C GLY A 82 -11.67 -1.74 1.87
N ARG A 83 -11.29 -3.01 1.87
CA ARG A 83 -10.17 -3.53 2.66
C ARG A 83 -8.83 -3.01 2.15
N THR A 84 -8.63 -3.00 0.84
CA THR A 84 -7.40 -2.47 0.23
C THR A 84 -7.26 -0.99 0.55
N ALA A 85 -8.31 -0.20 0.36
CA ALA A 85 -8.33 1.23 0.71
C ALA A 85 -8.04 1.45 2.21
N TRP A 86 -8.62 0.62 3.09
CA TRP A 86 -8.35 0.68 4.52
C TRP A 86 -6.89 0.39 4.88
N LEU A 87 -6.25 -0.58 4.22
CA LEU A 87 -4.84 -0.88 4.43
C LEU A 87 -3.91 0.24 3.94
N TYR A 88 -4.21 0.85 2.79
CA TYR A 88 -3.48 2.03 2.34
C TYR A 88 -3.63 3.22 3.28
N ALA A 89 -4.82 3.41 3.87
CA ALA A 89 -5.03 4.44 4.88
C ALA A 89 -4.15 4.19 6.13
N LEU A 90 -4.07 2.94 6.60
CA LEU A 90 -3.17 2.56 7.69
C LEU A 90 -1.69 2.76 7.33
N ALA A 91 -1.28 2.36 6.13
CA ALA A 91 0.08 2.55 5.65
C ALA A 91 0.46 4.03 5.57
N ARG A 92 -0.42 4.89 5.04
CA ARG A 92 -0.23 6.34 5.03
C ARG A 92 -0.08 6.89 6.44
N TRP A 93 -0.94 6.49 7.37
CA TRP A 93 -0.85 6.90 8.78
C TRP A 93 0.47 6.47 9.43
N ALA A 94 0.94 5.26 9.17
CA ALA A 94 2.21 4.75 9.71
C ALA A 94 3.44 5.44 9.10
N CYS A 95 3.45 5.67 7.78
CA CYS A 95 4.52 6.42 7.11
C CYS A 95 4.62 7.85 7.64
N LEU A 96 3.48 8.56 7.76
CA LEU A 96 3.46 9.94 8.26
C LEU A 96 3.97 10.06 9.70
N ARG A 97 3.62 9.09 10.57
CA ARG A 97 4.15 9.05 11.94
C ARG A 97 5.67 8.86 11.95
N THR A 98 6.15 7.91 11.16
CA THR A 98 7.58 7.60 11.05
C THR A 98 8.37 8.81 10.54
N LEU A 99 7.87 9.50 9.52
CA LEU A 99 8.46 10.75 9.03
C LEU A 99 8.45 11.85 10.10
N GLY A 100 7.37 11.96 10.88
CA GLY A 100 7.28 12.88 12.01
C GLY A 100 8.31 12.58 13.10
N GLU A 101 8.52 11.31 13.42
CA GLU A 101 9.54 10.86 14.37
C GLU A 101 10.96 11.10 13.87
N GLN A 102 11.24 10.82 12.59
CA GLN A 102 12.53 11.12 11.97
C GLN A 102 12.81 12.63 11.97
N ARG A 103 11.80 13.46 11.66
CA ARG A 103 11.92 14.93 11.75
C ARG A 103 12.22 15.38 13.17
N ARG A 104 11.53 14.85 14.18
CA ARG A 104 11.81 15.15 15.60
C ARG A 104 13.21 14.71 16.04
N LYS A 105 13.66 13.52 15.64
CA LYS A 105 15.02 13.04 15.94
C LYS A 105 16.10 13.94 15.33
N ARG A 106 15.90 14.36 14.07
CA ARG A 106 16.77 15.34 13.41
C ARG A 106 16.75 16.66 14.19
N GLN A 107 15.58 17.25 14.41
CA GLN A 107 15.44 18.49 15.19
C GLN A 107 16.10 18.41 16.58
N GLY A 108 15.92 17.29 17.31
CA GLY A 108 16.55 17.03 18.59
C GLY A 108 18.08 16.92 18.53
N ALA A 109 18.63 16.41 17.42
CA ALA A 109 20.08 16.44 17.16
C ALA A 109 20.59 17.85 16.85
N HIS A 110 19.71 18.78 16.45
CA HIS A 110 20.05 20.19 16.21
C HIS A 110 19.89 21.05 17.47
N THR A 111 19.20 20.56 18.52
CA THR A 111 18.95 21.29 19.78
C THR A 111 20.07 21.19 20.83
N GLY A 112 21.20 20.56 20.50
CA GLY A 112 22.43 20.60 21.31
C GLY A 112 23.27 21.88 21.14
N ARG A 113 22.74 22.91 20.47
CA ARG A 113 23.36 24.22 20.28
C ARG A 113 22.39 25.27 20.84
N PRO A 114 22.82 26.26 21.64
CA PRO A 114 21.95 27.38 22.00
C PRO A 114 21.36 27.95 20.71
N ALA A 115 20.06 28.26 20.72
CA ALA A 115 19.27 28.70 19.56
C ALA A 115 20.05 29.71 18.73
N VAL A 116 20.74 29.23 17.69
CA VAL A 116 21.22 30.07 16.62
C VAL A 116 19.98 30.40 15.84
N THR A 117 19.62 31.68 15.86
CA THR A 117 18.68 32.32 14.94
C THR A 117 18.68 31.57 13.60
N PRO A 118 17.51 31.15 13.08
CA PRO A 118 17.47 30.44 11.80
C PRO A 118 18.33 31.22 10.79
N PRO A 119 19.29 30.57 10.11
CA PRO A 119 20.06 31.26 9.10
C PRO A 119 19.06 31.83 8.11
N GLU A 120 19.08 33.16 7.99
CA GLU A 120 18.32 33.86 6.99
C GLU A 120 18.58 33.15 5.65
N PRO A 121 17.54 32.77 4.89
CA PRO A 121 17.75 32.17 3.58
C PRO A 121 18.72 33.08 2.82
N PRO A 122 19.71 32.54 2.09
CA PRO A 122 20.65 33.38 1.35
C PRO A 122 19.80 34.35 0.55
N ARG A 123 20.01 35.66 0.78
CA ARG A 123 19.29 36.70 0.05
C ARG A 123 19.73 36.58 -1.40
N VAL A 124 19.02 35.76 -2.16
CA VAL A 124 19.13 35.70 -3.61
C VAL A 124 18.84 37.12 -4.07
N SER A 125 19.76 37.74 -4.80
CA SER A 125 19.53 39.09 -5.30
C SER A 125 18.24 39.09 -6.12
N ALA A 126 17.50 40.20 -6.09
CA ALA A 126 16.25 40.32 -6.85
C ALA A 126 16.46 39.94 -8.33
N GLU A 127 17.65 40.25 -8.86
CA GLU A 127 18.08 39.89 -10.22
C GLU A 127 18.21 38.37 -10.44
N THR A 128 18.81 37.63 -9.49
CA THR A 128 18.93 36.17 -9.60
C THR A 128 17.57 35.49 -9.42
N ALA A 129 16.69 36.04 -8.57
CA ALA A 129 15.32 35.53 -8.42
C ALA A 129 14.46 35.77 -9.68
N GLU A 130 14.64 36.91 -10.36
CA GLU A 130 14.01 37.21 -11.64
C GLU A 130 14.49 36.24 -12.73
N ARG A 131 15.80 35.98 -12.79
CA ARG A 131 16.41 35.05 -13.75
C ARG A 131 15.88 33.63 -13.56
N HIS A 132 15.82 33.14 -12.31
CA HIS A 132 15.24 31.83 -12.00
C HIS A 132 13.75 31.75 -12.37
N ARG A 133 12.96 32.82 -12.18
CA ARG A 133 11.55 32.84 -12.60
C ARG A 133 11.41 32.81 -14.12
N ALA A 134 12.27 33.50 -14.86
CA ALA A 134 12.30 33.45 -16.32
C ALA A 134 12.70 32.06 -16.84
N GLU A 135 13.72 31.43 -16.24
CA GLU A 135 14.13 30.06 -16.57
C GLU A 135 13.02 29.04 -16.30
N LEU A 136 12.31 29.18 -15.17
CA LEU A 136 11.15 28.33 -14.86
C LEU A 136 10.00 28.54 -15.83
N ALA A 137 9.77 29.77 -16.32
CA ALA A 137 8.75 30.06 -17.32
C ALA A 137 9.07 29.44 -18.69
N LEU A 138 10.36 29.30 -19.04
CA LEU A 138 10.80 28.60 -20.26
C LEU A 138 10.61 27.08 -20.17
N LEU A 139 10.72 26.51 -18.95
CA LEU A 139 10.51 25.09 -18.69
C LEU A 139 9.03 24.74 -18.45
N ALA A 140 8.18 25.74 -18.21
CA ALA A 140 6.74 25.55 -18.12
C ALA A 140 6.18 25.25 -19.50
N TRP A 141 5.79 24.00 -19.75
CA TRP A 141 5.09 23.65 -20.99
C TRP A 141 3.68 24.30 -20.96
N PRO A 142 3.25 24.94 -22.07
CA PRO A 142 2.04 25.75 -22.10
C PRO A 142 0.74 25.02 -21.74
N GLU A 143 0.71 23.69 -21.89
CA GLU A 143 -0.46 22.87 -21.51
C GLU A 143 -0.73 22.92 -19.99
N ALA A 144 0.29 23.10 -19.16
CA ALA A 144 0.15 23.19 -17.70
C ALA A 144 -0.29 24.59 -17.21
N ALA A 145 -0.18 25.62 -18.07
CA ALA A 145 -0.54 27.00 -17.72
C ALA A 145 -2.02 27.34 -17.99
N GLY A 146 -2.80 26.41 -18.56
CA GLY A 146 -4.24 26.61 -18.83
C GLY A 146 -4.57 27.71 -19.85
N THR A 147 -3.58 28.28 -20.53
CA THR A 147 -3.79 29.28 -21.58
C THR A 147 -3.83 28.60 -22.94
N THR A 148 -4.96 28.00 -23.29
CA THR A 148 -5.26 27.71 -24.69
C THR A 148 -5.78 28.99 -25.34
N PRO A 149 -5.10 29.61 -26.31
CA PRO A 149 -5.74 30.61 -27.15
C PRO A 149 -6.78 29.86 -28.00
N GLY A 150 -8.05 30.16 -27.77
CA GLY A 150 -9.15 29.66 -28.59
C GLY A 150 -8.98 30.10 -30.05
N GLN A 151 -9.22 29.15 -30.95
CA GLN A 151 -9.60 29.39 -32.34
C GLN A 151 -10.95 30.12 -32.39
#